data_AF-A0A2R7RGT9-F1
#
_entry.id   AF-A0A2R7RGT9-F1
#
_cell.length_a   1.000
_cell.length_b   1.000
_cell.length_c   1.000
_cell.angle_alpha   90.00
_cell.angle_beta   90.00
_cell.angle_gamma   90.00
#
_symmetry.space_group_name_H-M   'P 1'
#
loop_
_entity.id
_entity.type
_entity.pdbx_description
1 polymer ?
#
loop_
_entity_poly.entity_id
_entity_poly.type
_entity_poly.pdbx_seq_one_letter_code
_entity_poly.pdbx_strand_id
1 'polypeptide(L)'
;MVRELHNDDAGRYLVATATGSHYVLDLKARTVTRQMGASAPLVDYLDAGFSQLRRDGEALGLLLLESCAVGASARFWIHVREDIPTLRMTSPVVRIDALDPSGA
;
A
#
# COMPACT_ATOMS: atom_id res chain seq x y z
N MET A 1 15.76 2.23 5.63
CA MET A 1 14.66 2.44 4.66
C MET A 1 14.56 1.20 3.80
N VAL A 2 13.37 0.62 3.71
CA VAL A 2 13.14 -0.62 2.96
C VAL A 2 13.00 -0.27 1.47
N ARG A 3 13.56 -1.11 0.59
CA ARG A 3 13.51 -0.89 -0.87
C ARG A 3 12.39 -1.67 -1.55
N GLU A 4 12.08 -2.82 -1.00
CA GLU A 4 11.09 -3.76 -1.53
C GLU A 4 10.52 -4.60 -0.38
N LEU A 5 9.26 -5.03 -0.52
CA LEU A 5 8.58 -5.92 0.39
C LEU A 5 8.16 -7.20 -0.35
N HIS A 6 8.28 -8.33 0.34
CA HIS A 6 7.95 -9.67 -0.12
C HIS A 6 6.86 -10.31 0.75
N ASN A 7 6.30 -11.44 0.31
CA ASN A 7 5.21 -12.08 1.04
C ASN A 7 5.65 -12.78 2.34
N ASP A 8 6.93 -13.12 2.44
CA ASP A 8 7.57 -13.75 3.59
C ASP A 8 8.11 -12.75 4.61
N ASP A 9 8.10 -11.45 4.29
CA ASP A 9 8.36 -10.39 5.25
C ASP A 9 7.28 -10.35 6.34
N ALA A 10 7.65 -9.86 7.52
CA ALA A 10 6.77 -9.73 8.67
C ALA A 10 6.80 -8.31 9.24
N GLY A 11 5.71 -7.91 9.89
CA GLY A 11 5.60 -6.61 10.53
C GLY A 11 4.74 -5.62 9.75
N ARG A 12 4.83 -4.35 10.15
CA ARG A 12 3.98 -3.26 9.66
C ARG A 12 4.80 -2.23 8.92
N TYR A 13 4.33 -1.84 7.74
CA TYR A 13 5.03 -0.94 6.86
C TYR A 13 4.10 0.15 6.33
N LEU A 14 4.61 1.37 6.26
CA LEU A 14 3.98 2.49 5.59
C LEU A 14 4.57 2.64 4.19
N VAL A 15 3.74 2.45 3.17
CA VAL A 15 4.09 2.59 1.76
C VAL A 15 3.46 3.88 1.23
N ALA A 16 4.29 4.87 0.93
CA ALA A 16 3.86 6.13 0.32
C ALA A 16 3.97 6.05 -1.19
N THR A 17 3.00 6.60 -1.92
CA THR A 17 2.95 6.56 -3.39
C THR A 17 3.02 7.96 -4.01
N ALA A 18 3.37 8.04 -5.29
CA ALA A 18 3.64 9.30 -5.98
C ALA A 18 2.46 10.26 -6.04
N THR A 19 1.23 9.75 -5.95
CA THR A 19 0.02 10.59 -5.85
C THR A 19 -0.29 11.03 -4.41
N GLY A 20 0.54 10.71 -3.41
CA GLY A 20 0.34 11.12 -2.03
C GLY A 20 -0.61 10.23 -1.22
N SER A 21 -0.95 9.03 -1.72
CA SER A 21 -1.66 8.03 -0.91
C SER A 21 -0.66 7.25 -0.05
N HIS A 22 -1.04 6.93 1.18
CA HIS A 22 -0.30 5.99 2.03
C HIS A 22 -1.05 4.67 2.13
N TYR A 23 -0.30 3.57 2.19
CA TYR A 23 -0.80 2.24 2.46
C TYR A 23 -0.09 1.70 3.68
N VAL A 24 -0.85 1.32 4.71
CA VAL A 24 -0.32 0.55 5.83
C VAL A 24 -0.49 -0.91 5.48
N LEU A 25 0.63 -1.60 5.27
CA LEU A 25 0.68 -3.05 5.10
C LEU A 25 1.00 -3.68 6.45
N ASP A 26 0.12 -4.55 6.92
CA ASP A 26 0.42 -5.47 8.02
C ASP A 26 0.60 -6.86 7.42
N LEU A 27 1.85 -7.26 7.23
CA LEU A 27 2.19 -8.53 6.59
C LEU A 27 1.99 -9.71 7.54
N LYS A 28 1.97 -9.48 8.85
CA LYS A 28 1.67 -10.50 9.86
C LYS A 28 0.17 -10.78 9.92
N ALA A 29 -0.66 -9.75 10.00
CA ALA A 29 -2.11 -9.87 10.00
C ALA A 29 -2.70 -10.07 8.59
N ARG A 30 -1.88 -9.96 7.55
CA ARG A 30 -2.28 -10.02 6.13
C ARG A 30 -3.38 -9.02 5.82
N THR A 31 -3.13 -7.74 6.10
CA THR A 31 -4.06 -6.65 5.77
C THR A 31 -3.38 -5.47 5.08
N VAL A 32 -4.19 -4.69 4.36
CA VAL A 32 -3.79 -3.42 3.76
C VAL A 32 -4.86 -2.36 4.01
N THR A 33 -4.44 -1.22 4.55
CA THR A 33 -5.29 -0.04 4.76
C THR A 33 -4.78 1.11 3.92
N ARG A 34 -5.65 1.77 3.15
CA ARG A 34 -5.29 2.97 2.39
C ARG A 34 -5.70 4.23 3.16
N GLN A 35 -4.81 5.21 3.22
CA GLN A 35 -5.11 6.59 3.57
C GLN A 35 -4.87 7.47 2.33
N MET A 36 -5.93 8.10 1.83
CA MET A 36 -5.88 8.95 0.66
C MET A 36 -5.42 10.37 1.01
N GLY A 37 -4.61 10.98 0.14
CA GLY A 37 -4.16 12.37 0.34
C GLY A 37 -3.37 12.58 1.62
N ALA A 38 -2.71 11.53 2.11
CA ALA A 38 -1.93 11.58 3.35
C ALA A 38 -0.64 12.42 3.21
N SER A 39 -0.20 12.66 1.97
CA SER A 39 0.86 13.60 1.62
C SER A 39 0.55 14.31 0.30
N ALA A 40 1.26 15.41 0.02
CA ALA A 40 1.19 16.09 -1.26
C ALA A 40 1.69 15.15 -2.37
N PRO A 41 1.01 15.07 -3.53
CA PRO A 41 1.54 14.37 -4.70
C PRO A 41 2.90 14.93 -5.14
N LEU A 42 3.70 14.09 -5.80
CA LEU A 42 4.85 14.57 -6.55
C LEU A 42 4.38 15.44 -7.73
N VAL A 43 5.23 16.38 -8.17
CA VAL A 43 4.92 17.35 -9.23
C VAL A 43 4.37 16.68 -10.49
N ASP A 44 5.01 15.60 -10.93
CA ASP A 44 4.62 14.85 -12.14
C ASP A 44 3.26 14.11 -12.00
N TYR A 45 2.65 14.12 -10.81
CA TYR A 45 1.43 13.40 -10.47
C TYR A 45 0.32 14.30 -9.93
N LEU A 46 0.47 15.63 -10.01
CA LEU A 46 -0.53 16.59 -9.52
C LEU A 46 -1.88 16.43 -10.25
N ASP A 47 -1.86 16.13 -11.56
CA ASP A 47 -3.06 16.02 -12.39
C ASP A 47 -3.72 14.64 -12.37
N ALA A 48 -3.06 13.63 -11.80
CA ALA A 48 -3.55 12.24 -11.80
C ALA A 48 -4.82 12.04 -10.96
N GLY A 49 -5.14 13.01 -10.09
CA GLY A 49 -6.32 12.98 -9.22
C GLY A 49 -6.32 11.81 -8.23
N PHE A 50 -7.40 11.72 -7.45
CA PHE A 50 -7.61 10.62 -6.51
C PHE A 50 -8.88 9.83 -6.83
N SER A 51 -8.80 8.51 -6.74
CA SER A 51 -10.00 7.68 -6.77
C SER A 51 -10.69 7.71 -5.39
N GLN A 52 -11.90 8.28 -5.37
CA GLN A 52 -12.80 8.32 -4.20
C GLN A 52 -13.62 7.01 -4.03
N LEU A 53 -13.53 6.08 -5.00
CA LEU A 53 -14.31 4.83 -5.00
C LEU A 53 -13.69 3.73 -4.11
N ARG A 54 -12.64 4.07 -3.36
CA ARG A 54 -11.89 3.12 -2.54
C ARG A 54 -12.33 3.23 -1.09
N ARG A 55 -12.35 2.09 -0.40
CA ARG A 55 -12.56 1.99 1.05
C ARG A 55 -11.33 2.51 1.80
N ASP A 56 -11.21 3.83 1.92
CA ASP A 56 -10.11 4.46 2.65
C ASP A 56 -10.35 4.41 4.16
N GLY A 57 -9.29 4.21 4.94
CA GLY A 57 -9.35 4.03 6.40
C GLY A 57 -9.77 2.62 6.85
N GLU A 58 -10.33 1.80 5.96
CA GLU A 58 -10.72 0.41 6.24
C GLU A 58 -9.57 -0.56 5.96
N ALA A 59 -9.36 -1.52 6.87
CA ALA A 59 -8.41 -2.61 6.66
C ALA A 59 -9.03 -3.69 5.77
N LEU A 60 -8.40 -3.94 4.61
CA LEU A 60 -8.81 -4.97 3.67
C LEU A 60 -7.88 -6.18 3.79
N GLY A 61 -8.43 -7.38 3.61
CA GLY A 61 -7.62 -8.61 3.60
C GLY A 61 -6.64 -8.61 2.43
N LEU A 62 -5.36 -8.84 2.70
CA LEU A 62 -4.29 -8.96 1.72
C LEU A 62 -4.04 -10.44 1.41
N LEU A 63 -4.50 -10.86 0.23
CA LEU A 63 -4.29 -12.22 -0.25
C LEU A 63 -2.85 -12.45 -0.69
N LEU A 64 -2.32 -11.55 -1.54
CA LEU A 64 -0.99 -11.64 -2.12
C LEU A 64 -0.41 -10.25 -2.34
N LEU A 65 0.84 -10.06 -1.94
CA LEU A 65 1.67 -8.94 -2.36
C LEU A 65 2.37 -9.34 -3.67
N GLU A 66 1.82 -8.95 -4.82
CA GLU A 66 2.40 -9.33 -6.12
C GLU A 66 3.69 -8.57 -6.38
N SER A 67 3.74 -7.28 -6.01
CA SER A 67 4.96 -6.47 -6.03
C SER A 67 4.80 -5.24 -5.16
N CYS A 68 5.88 -4.81 -4.51
CA CYS A 68 5.95 -3.55 -3.78
C CYS A 68 7.40 -3.10 -3.64
N ALA A 69 7.88 -2.31 -4.61
CA ALA A 69 9.24 -1.79 -4.63
C ALA A 69 9.23 -0.29 -4.92
N VAL A 70 10.15 0.44 -4.27
CA VAL A 70 10.34 1.88 -4.52
C VAL A 70 10.69 2.10 -5.99
N GLY A 71 9.98 3.01 -6.65
CA GLY A 71 10.12 3.32 -8.08
C GLY A 71 9.13 2.57 -8.99
N ALA A 72 8.41 1.58 -8.49
CA ALA A 72 7.42 0.82 -9.25
C ALA A 72 6.02 0.93 -8.63
N SER A 73 4.97 0.70 -9.42
CA SER A 73 3.61 0.57 -8.90
C SER A 73 3.50 -0.68 -8.03
N ALA A 74 2.99 -0.53 -6.82
CA ALA A 74 2.66 -1.68 -5.99
C ALA A 74 1.39 -2.36 -6.50
N ARG A 75 1.31 -3.68 -6.33
CA ARG A 75 0.23 -4.54 -6.79
C ARG A 75 -0.20 -5.47 -5.66
N PHE A 76 -1.44 -5.30 -5.23
CA PHE A 76 -2.04 -6.04 -4.12
C PHE A 76 -3.23 -6.85 -4.61
N TRP A 77 -3.26 -8.14 -4.32
CA TRP A 77 -4.49 -8.93 -4.39
C TRP A 77 -5.20 -8.82 -3.06
N ILE A 78 -6.42 -8.27 -3.06
CA ILE A 78 -7.17 -7.95 -1.85
C ILE A 78 -8.58 -8.53 -1.89
N HIS A 79 -9.14 -8.78 -0.70
CA HIS A 79 -10.57 -9.02 -0.51
C HIS A 79 -11.27 -7.70 -0.22
N VAL A 80 -12.04 -7.20 -1.19
CA VAL A 80 -12.92 -6.03 -1.01
C VAL A 80 -14.33 -6.47 -0.57
N ARG A 81 -14.72 -7.69 -0.93
CA ARG A 81 -15.93 -8.43 -0.56
C ARG A 81 -15.56 -9.91 -0.46
N GLU A 82 -16.32 -10.70 0.29
CA GLU A 82 -15.94 -12.05 0.73
C GLU A 82 -15.52 -13.01 -0.41
N ASP A 83 -16.05 -12.83 -1.63
CA ASP A 83 -15.89 -13.82 -2.72
C ASP A 83 -15.14 -13.33 -3.97
N ILE A 84 -14.65 -12.09 -4.00
CA ILE A 84 -14.03 -11.53 -5.23
C ILE A 84 -12.62 -11.01 -4.95
N PRO A 85 -11.58 -11.80 -5.31
CA PRO A 85 -10.20 -11.33 -5.36
C PRO A 85 -10.09 -10.14 -6.30
N THR A 86 -9.60 -9.02 -5.79
CA THR A 86 -9.44 -7.79 -6.56
C THR A 86 -7.97 -7.41 -6.61
N LEU A 87 -7.45 -7.21 -7.82
CA LEU A 87 -6.13 -6.60 -7.99
C LEU A 87 -6.23 -5.08 -7.84
N ARG A 88 -5.42 -4.52 -6.95
CA ARG A 88 -5.25 -3.08 -6.78
C ARG A 88 -3.83 -2.66 -7.14
N MET A 89 -3.73 -1.73 -8.08
CA MET A 89 -2.47 -1.12 -8.50
C MET A 89 -2.39 0.32 -8.02
N THR A 90 -1.21 0.74 -7.56
CA THR A 90 -0.95 2.11 -7.08
C THR A 90 -0.25 2.96 -8.14
N SER A 91 -0.15 4.27 -7.91
CA SER A 91 0.94 5.07 -8.48
C SER A 91 2.29 4.58 -7.93
N PRO A 92 3.44 4.92 -8.55
CA PRO A 92 4.73 4.40 -8.10
C PRO A 92 4.98 4.63 -6.61
N VAL A 93 5.55 3.64 -5.94
CA VAL A 93 5.96 3.75 -4.55
C VAL A 93 7.16 4.69 -4.48
N VAL A 94 7.11 5.65 -3.56
CA VAL A 94 8.19 6.63 -3.36
C VAL A 94 8.96 6.38 -2.07
N ARG A 95 8.32 5.73 -1.07
CA ARG A 95 8.95 5.41 0.20
C ARG A 95 8.28 4.23 0.87
N ILE A 96 9.08 3.42 1.56
CA ILE A 96 8.65 2.31 2.43
C ILE A 96 9.35 2.47 3.79
N ASP A 97 8.56 2.69 4.83
CA ASP A 97 9.02 2.86 6.21
C ASP A 97 8.47 1.73 7.08
N ALA A 98 9.32 1.06 7.87
CA ALA A 98 8.85 0.16 8.91
C ALA A 98 8.19 0.99 10.03
N LEU A 99 6.99 0.61 10.46
CA LEU A 99 6.24 1.28 11.51
C LEU A 99 6.57 0.74 12.90
N ASP A 100 7.00 -0.52 12.97
CA ASP A 100 7.41 -1.18 14.23
C ASP A 100 8.78 -1.86 14.01
N PRO A 101 9.91 -1.31 14.52
CA PRO A 101 11.21 -1.97 14.45
C PRO A 101 11.43 -3.04 15.53
N SER A 102 10.47 -3.25 16.43
CA SER A 102 10.62 -4.13 17.60
C SER A 102 9.44 -5.11 17.72
N GLY A 103 9.57 -6.25 17.05
CA GLY A 103 8.82 -7.47 17.36
C GLY A 103 9.79 -8.56 17.80
N ALA A 104 10.23 -8.50 19.06
CA ALA A 104 10.79 -9.63 19.79
C ALA A 104 9.71 -10.19 20.72
#